data_AF-A0A9P8J8Z5-F1
#
_entry.id   AF-A0A9P8J8Z5-F1
#
_cell.length_a   1.000
_cell.length_b   1.000
_cell.length_c   1.000
_cell.angle_alpha   90.00
_cell.angle_beta   90.00
_cell.angle_gamma   90.00
#
_symmetry.space_group_name_H-M   'P 1'
#
loop_
_entity.id
_entity.type
_entity.pdbx_description
1 polymer ?
#
loop_
_entity_poly.entity_id
_entity_poly.type
_entity_poly.pdbx_seq_one_letter_code
_entity_poly.pdbx_strand_id
1 'polypeptide(L)'
;MPHSSRRPRKPYHPKRIISETADGWSRVEHTAPTRYGSRPVVGSSLPAVDRSLTVQKLLDEHSRCKGQWVESEARRWLQQLLARQMAEGGWSLNKAVCVALGSPSLSWANRLRSVWQLVMFMDLVDMVRPNLKDADGLKLYAQEPRFTSLDKDFLQSLNVAVLEPPQAEELADESTLIFIPCLEWLLELPFMLVAVKSQLYVSSSMHWIIDEAERSRNRLSADTKTDTPMLQQCDNAMAAAKAILDTHQENKMPEADFADGHSLALTIYTLNHPDQD
;
A
#
# COMPACT_ATOMS: atom_id res chain seq x y z
N MET A 1 -31.11 14.98 -29.50
CA MET A 1 -30.56 13.63 -29.20
C MET A 1 -29.09 13.77 -28.88
N PRO A 2 -28.62 13.51 -27.65
CA PRO A 2 -27.19 13.54 -27.34
C PRO A 2 -26.61 12.13 -27.45
N HIS A 3 -25.65 11.94 -28.35
CA HIS A 3 -24.89 10.70 -28.45
C HIS A 3 -23.77 10.69 -27.39
N SER A 4 -23.95 9.88 -26.35
CA SER A 4 -22.89 9.52 -25.40
C SER A 4 -22.01 8.44 -26.03
N SER A 5 -20.76 8.76 -26.36
CA SER A 5 -19.73 7.80 -26.77
C SER A 5 -18.76 7.51 -25.62
N ARG A 6 -19.22 6.80 -24.59
CA ARG A 6 -18.30 6.16 -23.63
C ARG A 6 -17.67 4.94 -24.31
N ARG A 7 -16.39 5.06 -24.66
CA ARG A 7 -15.59 3.90 -25.09
C ARG A 7 -15.45 2.93 -23.90
N PRO A 8 -15.67 1.62 -24.08
CA PRO A 8 -15.40 0.64 -23.03
C PRO A 8 -13.90 0.59 -22.71
N ARG A 9 -13.57 0.64 -21.41
CA ARG A 9 -12.19 0.49 -20.91
C ARG A 9 -11.68 -0.92 -21.23
N LYS A 10 -10.47 -1.02 -21.80
CA LYS A 10 -9.81 -2.32 -22.03
C LYS A 10 -9.44 -2.96 -20.68
N PRO A 11 -9.61 -4.29 -20.52
CA PRO A 11 -9.17 -4.99 -19.33
C PRO A 11 -7.65 -4.85 -19.15
N TYR A 12 -7.23 -4.66 -17.90
CA TYR A 12 -5.83 -4.61 -17.51
C TYR A 12 -5.18 -5.98 -17.76
N HIS A 13 -4.21 -6.03 -18.68
CA HIS A 13 -3.33 -7.18 -18.84
C HIS A 13 -2.03 -6.89 -18.09
N PRO A 14 -1.60 -7.73 -17.13
CA PRO A 14 -0.32 -7.54 -16.46
C PRO A 14 0.81 -7.51 -17.51
N LYS A 15 1.68 -6.50 -17.39
CA LYS A 15 2.78 -6.26 -18.34
C LYS A 15 3.73 -7.47 -18.37
N ARG A 16 3.93 -8.02 -19.58
CA ARG A 16 4.86 -9.11 -19.91
C ARG A 16 6.28 -8.72 -19.49
N ILE A 17 6.93 -9.53 -18.65
CA ILE A 17 8.36 -9.35 -18.33
C ILE A 17 9.17 -10.06 -19.42
N ILE A 18 10.08 -9.32 -20.04
CA ILE A 18 11.02 -9.83 -21.04
C ILE A 18 12.41 -9.67 -20.43
N SER A 19 13.13 -10.78 -20.27
CA SER A 19 14.52 -10.78 -19.84
C SER A 19 15.41 -11.27 -20.99
N GLU A 20 16.54 -10.61 -21.20
CA GLU A 20 17.59 -11.08 -22.12
C GLU A 20 18.49 -12.08 -21.40
N THR A 21 18.68 -13.24 -22.02
CA THR A 21 19.65 -14.24 -21.56
C THR A 21 21.05 -13.90 -22.08
N ALA A 22 22.08 -14.47 -21.43
CA ALA A 22 23.49 -14.19 -21.74
C ALA A 22 23.93 -14.59 -23.17
N ASP A 23 23.11 -15.39 -23.87
CA ASP A 23 23.26 -15.79 -25.28
C ASP A 23 22.51 -14.88 -26.27
N GLY A 24 21.95 -13.76 -25.81
CA GLY A 24 21.35 -12.72 -26.66
C GLY A 24 19.93 -13.02 -27.14
N TRP A 25 19.28 -14.06 -26.62
CA TRP A 25 17.88 -14.36 -26.93
C TRP A 25 16.93 -13.76 -25.89
N SER A 26 15.80 -13.23 -26.35
CA SER A 26 14.74 -12.76 -25.45
C SER A 26 13.90 -13.94 -24.98
N ARG A 27 13.96 -14.27 -23.68
CA ARG A 27 13.07 -15.26 -23.08
C ARG A 27 11.79 -14.58 -22.62
N VAL A 28 10.66 -15.07 -23.12
CA VAL A 28 9.34 -14.66 -22.65
C VAL A 28 9.01 -15.50 -21.42
N GLU A 29 8.95 -14.86 -20.26
CA GLU A 29 8.44 -15.51 -19.06
C GLU A 29 6.92 -15.29 -18.98
N HIS A 30 6.17 -16.39 -19.05
CA HIS A 30 4.78 -16.40 -18.62
C HIS A 30 4.79 -16.42 -17.09
N THR A 31 4.18 -15.44 -16.45
CA THR A 31 3.76 -15.56 -15.05
C THR A 31 2.72 -16.68 -14.98
N ALA A 32 3.18 -17.91 -14.77
CA ALA A 32 2.32 -18.94 -14.22
C ALA A 32 1.80 -18.40 -12.87
N PRO A 33 0.51 -18.58 -12.55
CA PRO A 33 0.03 -18.27 -11.21
C PRO A 33 0.87 -19.10 -10.25
N THR A 34 1.62 -18.41 -9.39
CA THR A 34 2.41 -19.00 -8.31
C THR A 34 1.50 -19.97 -7.56
N ARG A 35 1.94 -21.23 -7.43
CA ARG A 35 1.23 -22.22 -6.62
C ARG A 35 1.07 -21.64 -5.21
N TYR A 36 -0.16 -21.38 -4.82
CA TYR A 36 -0.55 -21.03 -3.45
C TYR A 36 0.00 -22.12 -2.52
N GLY A 37 0.70 -21.70 -1.45
CA GLY A 37 1.39 -22.59 -0.51
C GLY A 37 2.92 -22.60 -0.60
N SER A 38 3.52 -21.79 -1.46
CA SER A 38 4.96 -21.54 -1.35
C SER A 38 5.19 -20.69 -0.10
N ARG A 39 5.85 -21.25 0.93
CA ARG A 39 6.50 -20.48 2.01
C ARG A 39 7.11 -19.21 1.40
N PRO A 40 7.02 -18.03 2.05
CA PRO A 40 7.65 -16.84 1.53
C PRO A 40 9.10 -17.20 1.21
N VAL A 41 9.47 -17.08 -0.07
CA VAL A 41 10.83 -17.38 -0.52
C VAL A 41 11.70 -16.23 -0.02
N VAL A 42 11.99 -16.23 1.28
CA VAL A 42 13.08 -15.48 1.91
C VAL A 42 14.35 -16.31 1.72
N GLY A 43 14.65 -16.64 0.46
CA GLY A 43 15.68 -17.61 0.10
C GLY A 43 16.60 -17.15 -1.04
N SER A 44 16.25 -16.09 -1.77
CA SER A 44 17.20 -15.41 -2.64
C SER A 44 17.84 -14.27 -1.86
N SER A 45 19.17 -14.24 -1.83
CA SER A 45 19.91 -13.06 -1.39
C SER A 45 19.36 -11.83 -2.10
N LEU A 46 19.04 -10.77 -1.34
CA LEU A 46 18.62 -9.51 -1.93
C LEU A 46 19.63 -9.08 -3.01
N PRO A 47 19.19 -8.45 -4.11
CA PRO A 47 20.11 -7.96 -5.11
C PRO A 47 21.08 -6.95 -4.46
N ALA A 48 22.30 -6.88 -4.97
CA ALA A 48 23.29 -5.96 -4.42
C ALA A 48 22.81 -4.52 -4.55
N VAL A 49 22.92 -3.76 -3.46
CA VAL A 49 22.69 -2.31 -3.48
C VAL A 49 23.77 -1.66 -4.34
N ASP A 50 23.37 -0.69 -5.15
CA ASP A 50 24.30 0.15 -5.91
C ASP A 50 25.27 0.84 -4.94
N ARG A 51 26.56 0.55 -5.07
CA ARG A 51 27.61 1.09 -4.19
C ARG A 51 27.72 2.61 -4.22
N SER A 52 27.21 3.25 -5.27
CA SER A 52 27.20 4.70 -5.39
C SER A 52 26.02 5.35 -4.67
N LEU A 53 25.01 4.58 -4.25
CA LEU A 53 23.83 5.08 -3.57
C LEU A 53 24.16 5.35 -2.10
N THR A 54 23.71 6.50 -1.60
CA THR A 54 23.93 6.94 -0.23
C THR A 54 22.61 7.45 0.37
N VAL A 55 22.58 7.62 1.70
CA VAL A 55 21.42 8.22 2.38
C VAL A 55 21.13 9.61 1.81
N GLN A 56 22.18 10.42 1.56
CA GLN A 56 22.01 11.75 0.97
C GLN A 56 21.33 11.70 -0.40
N LYS A 57 21.73 10.76 -1.28
CA LYS A 57 21.08 10.62 -2.59
C LYS A 57 19.61 10.21 -2.47
N LEU A 58 19.26 9.37 -1.50
CA LEU A 58 17.87 9.01 -1.23
C LEU A 58 17.07 10.19 -0.68
N LEU A 59 17.67 11.04 0.16
CA LEU A 59 17.07 12.28 0.66
C LEU A 59 16.86 13.32 -0.47
N ASP A 60 17.82 13.44 -1.37
CA ASP A 60 17.71 14.33 -2.54
C ASP A 60 16.56 13.84 -3.46
N GLU A 61 16.48 12.52 -3.70
CA GLU A 61 15.41 11.90 -4.48
C GLU A 61 14.04 12.10 -3.81
N HIS A 62 13.95 11.85 -2.50
CA HIS A 62 12.75 12.10 -1.71
C HIS A 62 12.31 13.56 -1.77
N SER A 63 13.24 14.50 -1.64
CA SER A 63 12.94 15.94 -1.72
C SER A 63 12.43 16.34 -3.11
N ARG A 64 13.02 15.77 -4.17
CA ARG A 64 12.58 15.96 -5.55
C ARG A 64 11.15 15.43 -5.76
N CYS A 65 10.87 14.20 -5.32
CA CYS A 65 9.54 13.61 -5.37
C CYS A 65 8.53 14.42 -4.55
N LYS A 66 8.90 14.87 -3.33
CA LYS A 66 8.05 15.72 -2.49
C LYS A 66 7.69 17.03 -3.18
N GLY A 67 8.66 17.71 -3.81
CA GLY A 67 8.40 18.93 -4.57
C GLY A 67 7.39 18.73 -5.70
N GLN A 68 7.49 17.62 -6.43
CA GLN A 68 6.54 17.27 -7.48
C GLN A 68 5.16 16.83 -6.93
N TRP A 69 5.12 16.09 -5.82
CA TRP A 69 3.89 15.69 -5.14
C TRP A 69 3.07 16.91 -4.69
N VAL A 70 3.74 17.93 -4.12
CA VAL A 70 3.11 19.14 -3.57
C VAL A 70 2.24 19.87 -4.59
N GLU A 71 2.67 19.89 -5.85
CA GLU A 71 1.97 20.57 -6.96
C GLU A 71 0.88 19.70 -7.63
N SER A 72 0.81 18.42 -7.29
CA SER A 72 -0.06 17.45 -7.96
C SER A 72 -1.55 17.66 -7.67
N GLU A 73 -2.40 17.31 -8.64
CA GLU A 73 -3.86 17.29 -8.46
C GLU A 73 -4.29 16.24 -7.41
N ALA A 74 -3.61 15.10 -7.37
CA ALA A 74 -3.87 14.04 -6.40
C ALA A 74 -3.68 14.53 -4.97
N ARG A 75 -2.61 15.29 -4.70
CA ARG A 75 -2.40 15.89 -3.38
C ARG A 75 -3.47 16.93 -3.04
N ARG A 76 -3.81 17.84 -3.96
CA ARG A 76 -4.88 18.83 -3.73
C ARG A 76 -6.22 18.16 -3.44
N TRP A 77 -6.54 17.10 -4.17
CA TRP A 77 -7.72 16.29 -3.91
C TRP A 77 -7.68 15.63 -2.53
N LEU A 78 -6.53 15.09 -2.12
CA LEU A 78 -6.34 14.46 -0.81
C LEU A 78 -6.53 15.47 0.34
N GLN A 79 -5.99 16.68 0.20
CA GLN A 79 -6.20 17.75 1.18
C GLN A 79 -7.68 18.09 1.34
N GLN A 80 -8.41 18.21 0.22
CA GLN A 80 -9.86 18.49 0.25
C GLN A 80 -10.66 17.31 0.80
N LEU A 81 -10.23 16.08 0.56
CA LEU A 81 -10.85 14.90 1.14
C LEU A 81 -10.72 14.93 2.66
N LEU A 82 -9.50 15.04 3.19
CA LEU A 82 -9.27 15.02 4.63
C LEU A 82 -9.94 16.19 5.33
N ALA A 83 -9.91 17.39 4.76
CA ALA A 83 -10.61 18.56 5.31
C ALA A 83 -12.13 18.34 5.45
N ARG A 84 -12.73 17.45 4.64
CA ARG A 84 -14.16 17.08 4.73
C ARG A 84 -14.44 15.94 5.70
N GLN A 85 -13.49 15.02 5.87
CA GLN A 85 -13.68 13.76 6.60
C GLN A 85 -13.25 13.84 8.07
N MET A 86 -12.36 14.76 8.41
CA MET A 86 -11.91 14.90 9.79
C MET A 86 -13.05 15.47 10.64
N ALA A 87 -13.43 14.73 11.68
CA ALA A 87 -14.50 15.12 12.60
C ALA A 87 -14.15 16.38 13.38
N GLU A 88 -15.19 17.12 13.77
CA GLU A 88 -15.08 18.14 14.80
C GLU A 88 -14.55 17.51 16.10
N GLY A 89 -13.45 18.05 16.64
CA GLY A 89 -12.75 17.48 17.80
C GLY A 89 -11.57 16.54 17.45
N GLY A 90 -11.32 16.30 16.16
CA GLY A 90 -10.09 15.68 15.68
C GLY A 90 -10.04 14.16 15.83
N TRP A 91 -9.10 13.55 15.10
CA TRP A 91 -8.85 12.11 15.16
C TRP A 91 -7.97 11.71 16.34
N SER A 92 -8.13 10.48 16.81
CA SER A 92 -7.41 9.94 17.97
C SER A 92 -6.30 8.99 17.51
N LEU A 93 -5.55 9.41 16.48
CA LEU A 93 -4.41 8.66 15.95
C LEU A 93 -3.14 9.01 16.74
N ASN A 94 -2.39 8.00 17.15
CA ASN A 94 -1.09 8.16 17.83
C ASN A 94 0.05 7.38 17.14
N LYS A 95 -0.29 6.58 16.12
CA LYS A 95 0.66 5.83 15.30
C LYS A 95 0.29 5.95 13.84
N ALA A 96 1.30 5.92 12.98
CA ALA A 96 1.15 5.73 11.54
C ALA A 96 2.12 4.64 11.09
N VAL A 97 1.62 3.64 10.36
CA VAL A 97 2.42 2.51 9.89
C VAL A 97 2.33 2.39 8.38
N CYS A 98 3.50 2.32 7.73
CA CYS A 98 3.63 2.04 6.31
C CYS A 98 4.13 0.59 6.11
N VAL A 99 3.33 -0.26 5.48
CA VAL A 99 3.68 -1.67 5.26
C VAL A 99 3.79 -1.94 3.77
N ALA A 100 4.78 -2.75 3.36
CA ALA A 100 5.00 -3.11 1.95
C ALA A 100 5.31 -1.89 1.06
N LEU A 101 6.17 -1.01 1.57
CA LEU A 101 6.71 0.13 0.83
C LEU A 101 7.57 -0.29 -0.37
N GLY A 102 8.13 -1.50 -0.36
CA GLY A 102 9.29 -1.83 -1.18
C GLY A 102 10.56 -1.12 -0.68
N SER A 103 11.69 -1.41 -1.32
CA SER A 103 12.99 -0.87 -0.91
C SER A 103 13.38 0.34 -1.77
N PRO A 104 13.62 1.52 -1.15
CA PRO A 104 14.22 2.67 -1.81
C PRO A 104 15.63 2.43 -2.37
N SER A 105 16.36 1.44 -1.88
CA SER A 105 17.74 1.15 -2.31
C SER A 105 17.89 0.00 -3.31
N LEU A 106 16.87 -0.85 -3.48
CA LEU A 106 16.93 -2.00 -4.39
C LEU A 106 16.33 -1.66 -5.76
N SER A 107 17.17 -1.71 -6.81
CA SER A 107 16.85 -1.49 -8.24
C SER A 107 16.25 -0.11 -8.57
N TRP A 108 16.59 0.44 -9.75
CA TRP A 108 16.09 1.76 -10.16
C TRP A 108 14.55 1.82 -10.30
N ALA A 109 13.93 0.82 -10.90
CA ALA A 109 12.49 0.81 -11.18
C ALA A 109 11.63 0.72 -9.90
N ASN A 110 12.09 0.01 -8.87
CA ASN A 110 11.38 -0.09 -7.60
C ASN A 110 11.70 1.06 -6.65
N ARG A 111 12.94 1.58 -6.68
CA ARG A 111 13.37 2.74 -5.87
C ARG A 111 12.43 3.92 -6.01
N LEU A 112 12.16 4.36 -7.25
CA LEU A 112 11.38 5.58 -7.44
C LEU A 112 9.93 5.41 -6.97
N ARG A 113 9.32 4.24 -7.24
CA ARG A 113 8.00 3.88 -6.69
C ARG A 113 7.99 3.92 -5.16
N SER A 114 8.95 3.28 -4.50
CA SER A 114 9.04 3.24 -3.03
C SER A 114 9.24 4.64 -2.45
N VAL A 115 10.03 5.49 -3.09
CA VAL A 115 10.19 6.90 -2.68
C VAL A 115 8.88 7.67 -2.83
N TRP A 116 8.14 7.50 -3.93
CA TRP A 116 6.83 8.15 -4.12
C TRP A 116 5.80 7.72 -3.08
N GLN A 117 5.74 6.41 -2.79
CA GLN A 117 4.86 5.87 -1.76
C GLN A 117 5.21 6.44 -0.37
N LEU A 118 6.51 6.59 -0.07
CA LEU A 118 6.98 7.20 1.18
C LEU A 118 6.60 8.68 1.28
N VAL A 119 6.79 9.45 0.20
CA VAL A 119 6.39 10.86 0.12
C VAL A 119 4.90 11.01 0.42
N MET A 120 4.06 10.16 -0.18
CA MET A 120 2.62 10.18 0.05
C MET A 120 2.28 9.82 1.49
N PHE A 121 2.87 8.77 2.06
CA PHE A 121 2.68 8.39 3.46
C PHE A 121 3.03 9.55 4.41
N MET A 122 4.20 10.16 4.21
CA MET A 122 4.65 11.26 5.07
C MET A 122 3.80 12.51 4.92
N ASP A 123 3.42 12.90 3.71
CA ASP A 123 2.57 14.07 3.48
C ASP A 123 1.14 13.83 3.98
N LEU A 124 0.61 12.60 3.87
CA LEU A 124 -0.67 12.22 4.49
C LEU A 124 -0.63 12.39 6.01
N VAL A 125 0.46 11.93 6.65
CA VAL A 125 0.69 12.14 8.08
C VAL A 125 0.77 13.63 8.43
N ASP A 126 1.49 14.42 7.65
CA ASP A 126 1.60 15.87 7.85
C ASP A 126 0.24 16.58 7.69
N MET A 127 -0.63 16.10 6.79
CA MET A 127 -1.98 16.66 6.60
C MET A 127 -2.93 16.39 7.77
N VAL A 128 -2.85 15.21 8.39
CA VAL A 128 -3.76 14.84 9.50
C VAL A 128 -3.27 15.38 10.84
N ARG A 129 -1.95 15.53 11.02
CA ARG A 129 -1.32 15.91 12.30
C ARG A 129 -1.95 17.15 12.96
N PRO A 130 -2.26 18.27 12.26
CA PRO A 130 -2.83 19.47 12.88
C PRO A 130 -4.20 19.28 13.54
N ASN A 131 -4.92 18.23 13.15
CA ASN A 131 -6.27 17.93 13.62
C ASN A 131 -6.30 16.64 14.46
N LEU A 132 -5.16 16.19 14.97
CA LEU A 132 -5.10 15.10 15.95
C LEU A 132 -5.29 15.64 17.36
N LYS A 133 -5.91 14.83 18.22
CA LYS A 133 -6.05 15.17 19.65
C LYS A 133 -4.71 15.27 20.37
N ASP A 134 -3.72 14.50 19.93
CA ASP A 134 -2.33 14.54 20.42
C ASP A 134 -1.37 14.50 19.21
N ALA A 135 -1.11 15.68 18.65
CA ALA A 135 -0.28 15.83 17.45
C ALA A 135 1.19 15.46 17.69
N ASP A 136 1.72 15.75 18.88
CA ASP A 136 3.12 15.52 19.25
C ASP A 136 3.40 14.05 19.58
N GLY A 137 2.37 13.29 19.97
CA GLY A 137 2.46 11.86 20.25
C GLY A 137 2.53 10.95 19.03
N LEU A 138 2.31 11.46 17.81
CA LEU A 138 2.20 10.64 16.60
C LEU A 138 3.55 10.04 16.17
N LYS A 139 3.68 8.70 16.31
CA LYS A 139 4.89 7.94 15.93
C LYS A 139 4.75 7.32 14.53
N LEU A 140 5.82 7.36 13.74
CA LEU A 140 5.86 6.82 12.38
C LEU A 140 6.68 5.54 12.33
N TYR A 141 6.12 4.53 11.66
CA TYR A 141 6.74 3.23 11.50
C TYR A 141 6.70 2.76 10.04
N ALA A 142 7.67 1.94 9.65
CA ALA A 142 7.65 1.23 8.38
C ALA A 142 8.08 -0.23 8.53
N GLN A 143 7.42 -1.14 7.80
CA GLN A 143 7.77 -2.56 7.74
C GLN A 143 7.84 -3.04 6.28
N GLU A 144 9.00 -3.56 5.88
CA GLU A 144 9.21 -4.23 4.60
C GLU A 144 10.31 -5.28 4.78
N PRO A 145 10.04 -6.57 4.49
CA PRO A 145 11.02 -7.64 4.65
C PRO A 145 12.32 -7.45 3.85
N ARG A 146 12.27 -6.64 2.79
CA ARG A 146 13.39 -6.39 1.88
C ARG A 146 14.16 -5.11 2.20
N PHE A 147 13.90 -4.43 3.31
CA PHE A 147 14.71 -3.27 3.69
C PHE A 147 16.17 -3.64 3.89
N THR A 148 17.05 -2.93 3.20
CA THR A 148 18.49 -3.01 3.37
C THR A 148 18.93 -2.15 4.55
N SER A 149 20.20 -2.25 4.96
CA SER A 149 20.75 -1.32 5.96
C SER A 149 20.64 0.14 5.50
N LEU A 150 20.84 0.39 4.20
CA LEU A 150 20.72 1.73 3.63
C LEU A 150 19.28 2.27 3.70
N ASP A 151 18.28 1.42 3.50
CA ASP A 151 16.87 1.81 3.67
C ASP A 151 16.57 2.18 5.12
N LYS A 152 17.09 1.41 6.08
CA LYS A 152 16.91 1.66 7.51
C LYS A 152 17.52 2.99 7.92
N ASP A 153 18.77 3.26 7.51
CA ASP A 153 19.45 4.53 7.78
C ASP A 153 18.71 5.72 7.15
N PHE A 154 18.21 5.55 5.92
CA PHE A 154 17.42 6.55 5.22
C PHE A 154 16.08 6.85 5.92
N LEU A 155 15.30 5.82 6.28
CA LEU A 155 14.03 5.99 7.00
C LEU A 155 14.23 6.61 8.39
N GLN A 156 15.30 6.22 9.10
CA GLN A 156 15.64 6.81 10.38
C GLN A 156 15.97 8.30 10.25
N SER A 157 16.65 8.72 9.17
CA SER A 157 16.92 10.15 8.89
C SER A 157 15.64 10.97 8.66
N LEU A 158 14.51 10.31 8.37
CA LEU A 158 13.18 10.89 8.20
C LEU A 158 12.29 10.73 9.44
N ASN A 159 12.85 10.28 10.59
CA ASN A 159 12.14 9.96 11.83
C ASN A 159 11.07 8.86 11.67
N VAL A 160 11.31 7.89 10.78
CA VAL A 160 10.46 6.70 10.61
C VAL A 160 11.19 5.51 11.20
N ALA A 161 10.61 4.91 12.25
CA ALA A 161 11.17 3.72 12.89
C ALA A 161 10.90 2.47 12.04
N VAL A 162 11.94 1.66 11.79
CA VAL A 162 11.78 0.42 11.04
C VAL A 162 11.43 -0.72 11.96
N LEU A 163 10.38 -1.46 11.59
CA LEU A 163 9.89 -2.65 12.27
C LEU A 163 10.30 -3.91 11.51
N GLU A 164 10.57 -4.98 12.24
CA GLU A 164 10.78 -6.33 11.71
C GLU A 164 9.43 -7.09 11.69
N PRO A 165 9.12 -7.91 10.68
CA PRO A 165 7.92 -8.73 10.71
C PRO A 165 7.90 -9.69 11.92
N PRO A 166 6.76 -9.89 12.62
CA PRO A 166 5.42 -9.33 12.36
C PRO A 166 5.07 -8.13 13.26
N GLN A 167 6.03 -7.27 13.61
CA GLN A 167 5.82 -6.22 14.61
C GLN A 167 4.80 -5.16 14.19
N ALA A 168 4.65 -4.88 12.88
CA ALA A 168 3.62 -3.96 12.40
C ALA A 168 2.22 -4.49 12.67
N GLU A 169 2.01 -5.79 12.48
CA GLU A 169 0.74 -6.47 12.76
C GLU A 169 0.42 -6.43 14.26
N GLU A 170 1.42 -6.61 15.12
CA GLU A 170 1.27 -6.56 16.58
C GLU A 170 1.04 -5.13 17.12
N LEU A 171 1.59 -4.12 16.43
CA LEU A 171 1.53 -2.72 16.84
C LEU A 171 0.25 -2.01 16.38
N ALA A 172 -0.33 -2.44 15.25
CA ALA A 172 -1.50 -1.81 14.66
C ALA A 172 -2.75 -2.00 15.54
N ASP A 173 -3.43 -0.90 15.82
CA ASP A 173 -4.71 -0.86 16.53
C ASP A 173 -5.64 0.23 15.94
N GLU A 174 -6.80 0.44 16.55
CA GLU A 174 -7.78 1.45 16.13
C GLU A 174 -7.26 2.89 16.17
N SER A 175 -6.16 3.16 16.86
CA SER A 175 -5.47 4.47 16.90
C SER A 175 -4.33 4.59 15.89
N THR A 176 -4.26 3.68 14.92
CA THR A 176 -3.20 3.61 13.93
C THR A 176 -3.69 4.01 12.54
N LEU A 177 -3.04 4.98 11.91
CA LEU A 177 -3.14 5.22 10.47
C LEU A 177 -2.41 4.09 9.75
N ILE A 178 -3.11 3.33 8.92
CA ILE A 178 -2.54 2.19 8.22
C ILE A 178 -2.39 2.54 6.73
N PHE A 179 -1.17 2.47 6.20
CA PHE A 179 -0.85 2.75 4.80
C PHE A 179 -0.17 1.55 4.15
N ILE A 180 -0.87 0.92 3.20
CA ILE A 180 -0.46 -0.33 2.54
C ILE A 180 -0.55 -0.13 1.02
N PRO A 181 0.51 0.37 0.38
CA PRO A 181 0.40 0.75 -1.02
C PRO A 181 0.50 -0.45 -1.98
N CYS A 182 1.07 -1.58 -1.55
CA CYS A 182 1.21 -2.77 -2.39
C CYS A 182 1.53 -4.03 -1.55
N LEU A 183 0.50 -4.59 -0.89
CA LEU A 183 0.61 -5.87 -0.18
C LEU A 183 -0.26 -6.92 -0.84
N GLU A 184 0.11 -8.18 -0.68
CA GLU A 184 -0.71 -9.30 -1.12
C GLU A 184 -1.93 -9.42 -0.20
N TRP A 185 -3.11 -9.66 -0.77
CA TRP A 185 -4.40 -9.50 -0.08
C TRP A 185 -4.54 -10.40 1.17
N LEU A 186 -3.91 -11.57 1.18
CA LEU A 186 -3.95 -12.46 2.34
C LEU A 186 -3.03 -11.97 3.46
N LEU A 187 -1.85 -11.45 3.11
CA LEU A 187 -0.95 -10.82 4.07
C LEU A 187 -1.54 -9.53 4.69
N GLU A 188 -2.51 -8.93 4.01
CA GLU A 188 -3.20 -7.72 4.47
C GLU A 188 -4.31 -8.01 5.50
N LEU A 189 -4.77 -9.26 5.62
CA LEU A 189 -5.86 -9.65 6.53
C LEU A 189 -5.70 -9.14 7.98
N PRO A 190 -4.53 -9.27 8.64
CA PRO A 190 -4.36 -8.77 10.01
C PRO A 190 -4.64 -7.26 10.12
N PHE A 191 -4.23 -6.48 9.13
CA PHE A 191 -4.46 -5.05 9.08
C PHE A 191 -5.91 -4.72 8.79
N MET A 192 -6.59 -5.46 7.91
CA MET A 192 -8.02 -5.24 7.65
C MET A 192 -8.87 -5.42 8.91
N LEU A 193 -8.57 -6.44 9.73
CA LEU A 193 -9.31 -6.71 10.98
C LEU A 193 -9.25 -5.54 11.97
N VAL A 194 -8.12 -4.83 11.99
CA VAL A 194 -7.94 -3.61 12.79
C VAL A 194 -8.54 -2.39 12.09
N ALA A 195 -8.37 -2.30 10.78
CA ALA A 195 -8.78 -1.16 9.97
C ALA A 195 -10.28 -0.89 10.03
N VAL A 196 -11.13 -1.90 10.27
CA VAL A 196 -12.59 -1.75 10.50
C VAL A 196 -12.91 -0.68 11.57
N LYS A 197 -11.98 -0.38 12.48
CA LYS A 197 -12.13 0.65 13.52
C LYS A 197 -11.15 1.81 13.41
N SER A 198 -10.18 1.75 12.51
CA SER A 198 -9.21 2.83 12.34
C SER A 198 -9.84 4.03 11.65
N GLN A 199 -9.47 5.25 12.03
CA GLN A 199 -10.01 6.46 11.40
C GLN A 199 -9.53 6.64 9.95
N LEU A 200 -8.38 6.06 9.59
CA LEU A 200 -7.77 6.23 8.27
C LEU A 200 -6.97 4.99 7.85
N TYR A 201 -7.43 4.38 6.76
CA TYR A 201 -6.79 3.23 6.14
C TYR A 201 -6.60 3.47 4.64
N VAL A 202 -5.40 3.24 4.13
CA VAL A 202 -5.06 3.42 2.72
C VAL A 202 -4.56 2.10 2.16
N SER A 203 -5.22 1.59 1.12
CA SER A 203 -4.86 0.32 0.49
C SER A 203 -5.31 0.23 -0.98
N SER A 204 -5.06 -0.92 -1.60
CA SER A 204 -5.81 -1.46 -2.72
C SER A 204 -7.32 -1.46 -2.44
N SER A 205 -8.11 -1.57 -3.50
CA SER A 205 -9.57 -1.58 -3.34
C SER A 205 -10.04 -2.85 -2.62
N MET A 206 -10.85 -2.69 -1.57
CA MET A 206 -11.53 -3.80 -0.88
C MET A 206 -12.40 -4.64 -1.83
N HIS A 207 -12.98 -4.03 -2.87
CA HIS A 207 -13.70 -4.75 -3.93
C HIS A 207 -12.78 -5.74 -4.66
N TRP A 208 -11.54 -5.33 -4.97
CA TRP A 208 -10.56 -6.21 -5.60
C TRP A 208 -10.11 -7.33 -4.66
N ILE A 209 -9.93 -7.05 -3.37
CA ILE A 209 -9.60 -8.07 -2.36
C ILE A 209 -10.71 -9.12 -2.28
N ILE A 210 -11.98 -8.70 -2.23
CA ILE A 210 -13.14 -9.62 -2.21
C ILE A 210 -13.11 -10.51 -3.46
N ASP A 211 -12.97 -9.92 -4.65
CA ASP A 211 -12.92 -10.66 -5.92
C ASP A 211 -11.79 -11.70 -5.93
N GLU A 212 -10.58 -11.32 -5.46
CA GLU A 212 -9.42 -12.23 -5.49
C GLU A 212 -9.50 -13.32 -4.41
N ALA A 213 -10.05 -13.00 -3.24
CA ALA A 213 -10.33 -13.98 -2.19
C ALA A 213 -11.39 -14.99 -2.66
N GLU A 214 -12.47 -14.54 -3.33
CA GLU A 214 -13.51 -15.42 -3.89
C GLU A 214 -12.93 -16.34 -4.99
N ARG A 215 -12.15 -15.79 -5.93
CA ARG A 215 -11.46 -16.59 -6.94
C ARG A 215 -10.53 -17.63 -6.33
N SER A 216 -9.78 -17.25 -5.29
CA SER A 216 -8.86 -18.15 -4.59
C SER A 216 -9.61 -19.27 -3.86
N ARG A 217 -10.69 -18.92 -3.15
CA ARG A 217 -11.59 -19.88 -2.51
C ARG A 217 -12.19 -20.88 -3.50
N ASN A 218 -12.64 -20.41 -4.66
CA ASN A 218 -13.23 -21.26 -5.70
C ASN A 218 -12.20 -22.24 -6.29
N ARG A 219 -10.95 -21.79 -6.50
CA ARG A 219 -9.84 -22.65 -6.92
C ARG A 219 -9.54 -23.75 -5.89
N LEU A 220 -9.47 -23.38 -4.61
CA LEU A 220 -9.19 -24.31 -3.51
C LEU A 220 -10.31 -25.32 -3.29
N SER A 221 -11.56 -24.90 -3.46
CA SER A 221 -12.73 -25.78 -3.31
C SER A 221 -12.87 -26.80 -4.46
N ALA A 222 -12.33 -26.49 -5.64
CA ALA A 222 -12.31 -27.40 -6.78
C ALA A 222 -11.18 -28.45 -6.69
N ASP A 223 -10.19 -28.24 -5.81
CA ASP A 223 -9.11 -29.20 -5.58
C ASP A 223 -9.61 -30.32 -4.62
N THR A 224 -9.27 -31.57 -4.94
CA THR A 224 -9.66 -32.75 -4.15
C THR A 224 -8.90 -32.84 -2.82
N LYS A 225 -7.83 -32.04 -2.66
CA LYS A 225 -7.11 -31.85 -1.40
C LYS A 225 -7.47 -30.48 -0.82
N THR A 226 -8.65 -30.40 -0.23
CA THR A 226 -9.15 -29.16 0.36
C THR A 226 -8.28 -28.71 1.54
N ASP A 227 -7.68 -27.52 1.44
CA ASP A 227 -6.96 -26.86 2.53
C ASP A 227 -7.96 -26.02 3.35
N THR A 228 -8.55 -26.64 4.39
CA THR A 228 -9.57 -26.01 5.24
C THR A 228 -9.08 -24.70 5.90
N PRO A 229 -7.86 -24.62 6.46
CA PRO A 229 -7.30 -23.36 6.95
C PRO A 229 -7.29 -22.23 5.91
N MET A 230 -6.86 -22.53 4.68
CA MET A 230 -6.78 -21.51 3.63
C MET A 230 -8.17 -21.05 3.16
N LEU A 231 -9.15 -21.94 3.11
CA LEU A 231 -10.55 -21.55 2.83
C LEU A 231 -11.07 -20.59 3.90
N GLN A 232 -10.80 -20.88 5.18
CA GLN A 232 -11.19 -19.99 6.27
C GLN A 232 -10.53 -18.61 6.15
N GLN A 233 -9.28 -18.55 5.72
CA GLN A 233 -8.59 -17.28 5.49
C GLN A 233 -9.21 -16.48 4.33
N CYS A 234 -9.64 -17.14 3.25
CA CYS A 234 -10.39 -16.49 2.17
C CYS A 234 -11.71 -15.92 2.70
N ASP A 235 -12.46 -16.70 3.48
CA ASP A 235 -13.72 -16.27 4.07
C ASP A 235 -13.53 -15.08 5.03
N ASN A 236 -12.47 -15.11 5.84
CA ASN A 236 -12.12 -14.02 6.75
C ASN A 236 -11.74 -12.74 6.00
N ALA A 237 -10.95 -12.84 4.92
CA ALA A 237 -10.57 -11.67 4.11
C ALA A 237 -11.78 -11.03 3.43
N MET A 238 -12.69 -11.85 2.87
CA MET A 238 -13.95 -11.34 2.31
C MET A 238 -14.79 -10.65 3.38
N ALA A 239 -14.91 -11.23 4.57
CA ALA A 239 -15.67 -10.65 5.67
C ALA A 239 -15.06 -9.32 6.16
N ALA A 240 -13.74 -9.27 6.34
CA ALA A 240 -13.03 -8.07 6.79
C ALA A 240 -13.12 -6.94 5.76
N ALA A 241 -12.89 -7.24 4.47
CA ALA A 241 -13.00 -6.26 3.40
C ALA A 241 -14.43 -5.69 3.28
N LYS A 242 -15.46 -6.53 3.45
CA LYS A 242 -16.86 -6.06 3.51
C LYS A 242 -17.11 -5.17 4.72
N ALA A 243 -16.63 -5.57 5.90
CA ALA A 243 -16.78 -4.75 7.10
C ALA A 243 -16.13 -3.37 6.96
N ILE A 244 -15.00 -3.26 6.25
CA ILE A 244 -14.40 -1.96 5.92
C ILE A 244 -15.33 -1.15 5.01
N LEU A 245 -15.90 -1.76 3.96
CA LEU A 245 -16.85 -1.07 3.07
C LEU A 245 -18.13 -0.61 3.79
N ASP A 246 -18.57 -1.34 4.83
CA ASP A 246 -19.74 -1.00 5.62
C ASP A 246 -19.46 0.13 6.64
N THR A 247 -18.23 0.20 7.14
CA THR A 247 -17.83 1.14 8.21
C THR A 247 -17.12 2.38 7.72
N HIS A 248 -16.61 2.39 6.48
CA HIS A 248 -15.82 3.48 5.92
C HIS A 248 -16.42 4.04 4.64
N GLN A 249 -16.18 5.32 4.42
CA GLN A 249 -16.33 5.92 3.10
C GLN A 249 -15.15 5.55 2.20
N GLU A 250 -15.44 4.94 1.05
CA GLU A 250 -14.44 4.62 0.01
C GLU A 250 -14.14 5.85 -0.86
N ASN A 251 -12.87 6.26 -0.91
CA ASN A 251 -12.42 7.41 -1.70
C ASN A 251 -11.31 6.99 -2.66
N LYS A 252 -11.63 6.90 -3.95
CA LYS A 252 -10.66 6.53 -4.99
C LYS A 252 -9.81 7.73 -5.36
N MET A 253 -8.51 7.64 -5.10
CA MET A 253 -7.58 8.70 -5.45
C MET A 253 -7.51 8.84 -6.98
N PRO A 254 -7.47 10.07 -7.52
CA PRO A 254 -7.14 10.29 -8.91
C PRO A 254 -5.80 9.65 -9.24
N GLU A 255 -5.71 9.09 -10.45
CA GLU A 255 -4.46 8.56 -10.96
C GLU A 255 -3.43 9.69 -11.01
N ALA A 256 -2.37 9.56 -10.21
CA ALA A 256 -1.25 10.48 -10.24
C ALA A 256 -0.22 9.91 -11.22
N ASP A 257 -0.15 10.51 -12.41
CA ASP A 257 0.93 10.24 -13.36
C ASP A 257 2.21 10.89 -12.82
N PHE A 258 3.01 10.10 -12.10
CA PHE A 258 4.35 10.52 -11.76
C PHE A 258 5.24 10.44 -13.01
N ALA A 259 6.24 11.33 -13.08
CA ALA A 259 7.03 11.64 -14.28
C ALA A 259 7.79 10.46 -14.92
N ASP A 260 7.70 9.28 -14.33
CA ASP A 260 8.33 8.01 -14.69
C ASP A 260 7.33 6.96 -15.22
N GLY A 261 6.04 7.31 -15.37
CA GLY A 261 5.01 6.39 -15.86
C GLY A 261 4.55 5.38 -14.82
N HIS A 262 4.89 5.60 -13.54
CA HIS A 262 4.33 4.87 -12.43
C HIS A 262 3.07 5.60 -11.93
N SER A 263 1.92 4.96 -12.10
CA SER A 263 0.66 5.39 -11.50
C SER A 263 0.52 4.74 -10.12
N LEU A 264 0.20 5.56 -9.11
CA LEU A 264 -0.27 5.07 -7.81
C LEU A 264 -1.79 5.21 -7.80
N ALA A 265 -2.48 4.07 -7.94
CA ALA A 265 -3.92 3.98 -7.74
C ALA A 265 -4.17 3.41 -6.35
N LEU A 266 -4.41 4.28 -5.37
CA LEU A 266 -4.75 3.90 -4.00
C LEU A 266 -6.18 4.31 -3.67
N THR A 267 -6.77 3.58 -2.75
CA THR A 267 -8.09 3.87 -2.20
C THR A 267 -7.93 4.26 -0.73
N ILE A 268 -8.53 5.39 -0.36
CA ILE A 268 -8.52 5.92 0.99
C ILE A 268 -9.87 5.62 1.64
N TYR A 269 -9.81 4.92 2.75
CA TYR A 269 -10.94 4.57 3.59
C TYR A 269 -10.92 5.47 4.83
N THR A 270 -11.97 6.27 5.01
CA THR A 270 -12.17 7.09 6.21
C THR A 270 -13.37 6.58 6.98
N LEU A 271 -13.21 6.36 8.29
CA LEU A 271 -14.27 5.81 9.14
C LEU A 271 -15.49 6.73 9.14
N ASN A 272 -16.69 6.15 8.99
CA ASN A 272 -17.94 6.90 9.07
C ASN A 272 -18.15 7.40 10.51
N HIS A 273 -18.51 8.68 10.66
CA HIS A 273 -18.89 9.22 11.97
C HIS A 273 -20.35 8.84 12.26
N PRO A 274 -20.68 8.37 13.48
CA PRO A 274 -22.04 7.97 13.84
C PRO A 274 -23.07 9.12 13.85
N ASP A 275 -22.65 10.37 13.66
CA ASP A 275 -23.49 11.57 13.76
C ASP A 275 -23.82 12.23 12.39
N GLN A 276 -23.81 11.48 11.28
CA GLN A 276 -24.17 12.00 9.94
C GLN A 276 -25.48 11.44 9.35
N ASP A 277 -26.49 11.17 10.19
CA ASP A 277 -27.89 10.95 9.76
C ASP A 277 -28.82 12.08 10.23
#